data_AF-G2QL23-F1
#
_entry.id   AF-G2QL23-F1
#
_cell.length_a   1.000
_cell.length_b   1.000
_cell.length_c   1.000
_cell.angle_alpha   90.00
_cell.angle_beta   90.00
_cell.angle_gamma   90.00
#
_symmetry.space_group_name_H-M   'P 1'
#
loop_
_entity.id
_entity.type
_entity.pdbx_description
1 polymer ?
#
loop_
_entity_poly.entity_id
_entity_poly.type
_entity_poly.pdbx_seq_one_letter_code
_entity_poly.pdbx_strand_id
1 'polypeptide(L)'
;MVLRRMVLDWEWQKEYCQYHLYELPTKLRVALVVYLVTYTREGVSLQDLQAILLPPRDVPEYQEDPSLAPSVVNEYFHYLDLSGSVGRSLKLRELSDFLFPPQPKSIELQESWEDATEQSPAGVPRPLLPNLTHLSLALSPTTSSSSSPPHGAAAATPTTVSWRHLLALAAHLPGLTHLSLAFWPEPSLTPNARLATVVSPQTGRTVPYGGTGPYSHSLDDDWAEQVLILRRLSRSLYGLEYLDFTGCGEWFPALWASAGEGDTVDWSGAWGKVETLVMFPGYRLREDADAAETARYWEYVDWARRVERHVRSRRAGKGRFITVETSRRPGEIGC
;
A
#
# COMPACT_ATOMS: atom_id res chain seq x y z
N MET A 1 -24.51 -14.25 1.47
CA MET A 1 -24.48 -15.70 1.16
C MET A 1 -24.13 -15.98 -0.29
N VAL A 2 -24.71 -15.28 -1.28
CA VAL A 2 -24.43 -15.54 -2.72
C VAL A 2 -22.99 -15.20 -3.14
N LEU A 3 -22.49 -13.99 -2.87
CA LEU A 3 -21.11 -13.59 -3.24
C LEU A 3 -20.04 -14.50 -2.64
N ARG A 4 -20.22 -14.93 -1.38
CA ARG A 4 -19.34 -15.92 -0.75
C ARG A 4 -19.29 -17.21 -1.55
N ARG A 5 -20.44 -17.73 -1.99
CA ARG A 5 -20.48 -18.95 -2.78
C ARG A 5 -19.82 -18.77 -4.14
N MET A 6 -20.07 -17.64 -4.81
CA MET A 6 -19.39 -17.30 -6.07
C MET A 6 -17.87 -17.31 -5.91
N VAL A 7 -17.34 -16.72 -4.84
CA VAL A 7 -15.90 -16.69 -4.58
C VAL A 7 -15.33 -18.07 -4.23
N LEU A 8 -16.10 -18.93 -3.54
CA LEU A 8 -15.65 -20.30 -3.27
C LEU A 8 -15.52 -21.14 -4.55
N ASP A 9 -16.30 -20.83 -5.58
CA ASP A 9 -16.26 -21.46 -6.91
C ASP A 9 -15.61 -20.51 -7.95
N TRP A 10 -14.71 -19.61 -7.53
CA TRP A 10 -14.26 -18.47 -8.34
C TRP A 10 -13.63 -18.83 -9.68
N GLU A 11 -12.83 -19.90 -9.75
CA GLU A 11 -12.24 -20.35 -11.02
C GLU A 11 -13.32 -20.70 -12.06
N TRP A 12 -14.39 -21.35 -11.62
CA TRP A 12 -15.54 -21.64 -12.46
C TRP A 12 -16.28 -20.35 -12.85
N GLN A 13 -16.46 -19.41 -11.92
CA GLN A 13 -17.12 -18.13 -12.21
C GLN A 13 -16.34 -17.31 -13.23
N LYS A 14 -15.00 -17.28 -13.14
CA LYS A 14 -14.15 -16.60 -14.12
C LYS A 14 -14.34 -17.17 -15.51
N GLU A 15 -14.35 -18.49 -15.65
CA GLU A 15 -14.43 -19.16 -16.95
C GLU A 15 -15.83 -19.05 -17.56
N TYR A 16 -16.88 -19.41 -16.81
CA TYR A 16 -18.24 -19.51 -17.34
C TYR A 16 -19.01 -18.19 -17.31
N CYS A 17 -18.65 -17.28 -16.40
CA CYS A 17 -19.31 -15.99 -16.26
C CYS A 17 -18.46 -14.81 -16.73
N GLN A 18 -17.34 -15.03 -17.45
CA GLN A 18 -16.45 -13.96 -17.94
C GLN A 18 -17.18 -12.79 -18.60
N TYR A 19 -18.24 -13.07 -19.37
CA TYR A 19 -19.02 -12.04 -20.06
C TYR A 19 -19.91 -11.21 -19.14
N HIS A 20 -20.29 -11.75 -17.99
CA HIS A 20 -21.23 -11.11 -17.06
C HIS A 20 -20.53 -10.41 -15.89
N LEU A 21 -19.29 -10.81 -15.55
CA LEU A 21 -18.56 -10.27 -14.40
C LEU A 21 -18.30 -8.77 -14.52
N TYR A 22 -17.95 -8.30 -15.72
CA TYR A 22 -17.72 -6.88 -16.01
C TYR A 22 -19.02 -6.05 -15.98
N GLU A 23 -20.14 -6.65 -16.42
CA GLU A 23 -21.46 -6.02 -16.47
C GLU A 23 -22.13 -5.87 -15.09
N LEU A 24 -21.57 -6.52 -14.06
CA LEU A 24 -22.08 -6.39 -12.70
C LEU A 24 -22.08 -4.92 -12.26
N PRO A 25 -23.14 -4.47 -11.56
CA PRO A 25 -23.16 -3.16 -10.92
C PRO A 25 -21.89 -2.91 -10.10
N THR A 26 -21.33 -1.70 -10.19
CA THR A 26 -20.04 -1.36 -9.56
C THR A 26 -19.97 -1.72 -8.09
N LYS A 27 -21.07 -1.55 -7.33
CA LYS A 27 -21.14 -1.97 -5.91
C LYS A 27 -20.93 -3.47 -5.71
N LEU A 28 -21.45 -4.30 -6.61
CA LEU A 28 -21.24 -5.76 -6.57
C LEU A 28 -19.82 -6.13 -6.97
N ARG A 29 -19.23 -5.44 -7.96
CA ARG A 29 -17.82 -5.63 -8.34
C ARG A 29 -16.87 -5.30 -7.20
N VAL A 30 -17.07 -4.16 -6.53
CA VAL A 30 -16.31 -3.79 -5.32
C VAL A 30 -16.47 -4.85 -4.23
N ALA A 31 -17.71 -5.26 -3.93
CA ALA A 31 -17.96 -6.30 -2.93
C ALA A 31 -17.32 -7.64 -3.30
N LEU A 32 -17.32 -8.00 -4.59
CA LEU A 32 -16.70 -9.23 -5.07
C LEU A 32 -15.18 -9.24 -4.82
N VAL A 33 -14.49 -8.12 -5.10
CA VAL A 33 -13.06 -7.96 -4.77
C VAL A 33 -12.79 -8.15 -3.28
N VAL A 34 -13.60 -7.54 -2.41
CA VAL A 34 -13.47 -7.69 -0.94
C VAL A 34 -13.68 -9.13 -0.51
N TYR A 35 -14.68 -9.82 -1.07
CA TYR A 35 -14.92 -11.22 -0.76
C TYR A 35 -13.80 -12.12 -1.27
N LEU A 36 -13.21 -11.83 -2.45
CA LEU A 36 -12.03 -12.53 -2.94
C LEU A 36 -10.89 -12.40 -1.94
N VAL A 37 -10.50 -11.18 -1.57
CA VAL A 37 -9.47 -10.93 -0.54
C VAL A 37 -9.73 -11.71 0.76
N THR A 38 -10.99 -11.79 1.18
CA THR A 38 -11.36 -12.42 2.46
C THR A 38 -11.35 -13.96 2.41
N TYR A 39 -11.77 -14.55 1.29
CA TYR A 39 -12.03 -15.99 1.20
C TYR A 39 -11.04 -16.75 0.33
N THR A 40 -10.22 -16.09 -0.48
CA THR A 40 -9.14 -16.76 -1.22
C THR A 40 -7.87 -16.78 -0.37
N ARG A 41 -7.23 -17.96 -0.29
CA ARG A 41 -6.01 -18.12 0.50
C ARG A 41 -4.87 -17.26 -0.04
N GLU A 42 -4.76 -17.16 -1.36
CA GLU A 42 -3.65 -16.46 -2.01
C GLU A 42 -3.87 -14.95 -2.15
N GLY A 43 -5.10 -14.49 -1.93
CA GLY A 43 -5.52 -13.12 -2.24
C GLY A 43 -6.07 -13.01 -3.66
N VAL A 44 -6.19 -11.76 -4.13
CA VAL A 44 -6.63 -11.40 -5.48
C VAL A 44 -5.42 -11.37 -6.42
N SER A 45 -5.50 -12.05 -7.56
CA SER A 45 -4.50 -12.00 -8.62
C SER A 45 -4.82 -10.90 -9.64
N LEU A 46 -3.85 -10.59 -10.50
CA LEU A 46 -4.08 -9.66 -11.61
C LEU A 46 -5.18 -10.14 -12.56
N GLN A 47 -5.29 -11.45 -12.80
CA GLN A 47 -6.33 -12.03 -13.66
C GLN A 47 -7.72 -11.84 -13.06
N ASP A 48 -7.84 -11.92 -11.74
CA ASP A 48 -9.12 -11.70 -11.05
C ASP A 48 -9.56 -10.23 -11.21
N LEU A 49 -8.62 -9.28 -11.07
CA LEU A 49 -8.89 -7.87 -11.34
C LEU A 49 -9.27 -7.62 -12.80
N GLN A 50 -8.59 -8.27 -13.75
CA GLN A 50 -8.92 -8.17 -15.18
C GLN A 50 -10.35 -8.67 -15.45
N ALA A 51 -10.74 -9.80 -14.89
CA ALA A 51 -12.09 -10.36 -15.07
C ALA A 51 -13.21 -9.45 -14.51
N ILE A 52 -12.89 -8.62 -13.51
CA ILE A 52 -13.88 -7.74 -12.85
C ILE A 52 -13.89 -6.33 -13.47
N LEU A 53 -12.72 -5.82 -13.86
CA LEU A 53 -12.52 -4.40 -14.19
C LEU A 53 -12.33 -4.13 -15.68
N LEU A 54 -12.10 -5.17 -16.50
CA LEU A 54 -12.01 -5.05 -17.95
C LEU A 54 -13.14 -5.83 -18.64
N PRO A 55 -13.61 -5.33 -19.79
CA PRO A 55 -14.55 -6.07 -20.62
C PRO A 55 -13.91 -7.33 -21.21
N PRO A 56 -14.73 -8.31 -21.60
CA PRO A 56 -14.28 -9.45 -22.41
C PRO A 56 -13.58 -8.97 -23.68
N ARG A 57 -12.43 -9.59 -24.00
CA ARG A 57 -11.56 -9.13 -25.11
C ARG A 57 -12.13 -9.43 -26.50
N ASP A 58 -13.03 -10.38 -26.59
CA ASP A 58 -13.63 -10.94 -27.79
C ASP A 58 -14.98 -10.29 -28.16
N VAL A 59 -15.41 -9.28 -27.40
CA VAL A 59 -16.64 -8.53 -27.67
C VAL A 59 -16.27 -7.15 -28.24
N PRO A 60 -16.44 -6.92 -29.56
CA PRO A 60 -15.99 -5.69 -30.24
C PRO A 60 -16.68 -4.41 -29.75
N GLU A 61 -17.93 -4.53 -29.27
CA GLU A 61 -18.76 -3.40 -28.82
C GLU A 61 -18.05 -2.55 -27.75
N TYR A 62 -17.29 -3.19 -26.85
CA TYR A 62 -16.54 -2.50 -25.80
C TYR A 62 -15.31 -1.73 -26.30
N GLN A 63 -14.82 -2.02 -27.52
CA GLN A 63 -13.71 -1.31 -28.15
C GLN A 63 -14.19 -0.14 -29.01
N GLU A 64 -15.39 -0.27 -29.58
CA GLU A 64 -15.96 0.70 -30.51
C GLU A 64 -16.77 1.80 -29.82
N ASP A 65 -17.42 1.51 -28.69
CA ASP A 65 -18.22 2.48 -27.94
C ASP A 65 -17.42 3.16 -26.81
N PRO A 66 -17.08 4.46 -26.92
CA PRO A 66 -16.36 5.19 -25.89
C PRO A 66 -17.10 5.28 -24.54
N SER A 67 -18.43 5.16 -24.54
CA SER A 67 -19.24 5.18 -23.31
C SER A 67 -19.08 3.91 -22.47
N LEU A 68 -18.65 2.81 -23.11
CA LEU A 68 -18.38 1.51 -22.49
C LEU A 68 -16.90 1.33 -22.12
N ALA A 69 -16.06 2.34 -22.37
CA ALA A 69 -14.65 2.29 -22.04
C ALA A 69 -14.44 1.99 -20.54
N PRO A 70 -13.44 1.16 -20.16
CA PRO A 70 -13.26 0.74 -18.77
C PRO A 70 -13.16 1.89 -17.76
N SER A 71 -12.49 2.99 -18.14
CA SER A 71 -12.38 4.17 -17.27
C SER A 71 -13.73 4.86 -16.99
N VAL A 72 -14.71 4.75 -17.89
CA VAL A 72 -16.06 5.33 -17.74
C VAL A 72 -16.92 4.41 -16.89
N VAL A 73 -16.94 3.11 -17.21
CA VAL A 73 -17.71 2.10 -16.45
C VAL A 73 -17.23 1.99 -15.01
N ASN A 74 -15.94 2.25 -14.77
CA ASN A 74 -15.33 2.22 -13.44
C ASN A 74 -15.30 3.58 -12.74
N GLU A 75 -16.00 4.61 -13.25
CA GLU A 75 -15.99 5.96 -12.67
C GLU A 75 -16.42 5.97 -11.19
N TYR A 76 -17.36 5.11 -10.80
CA TYR A 76 -17.89 5.01 -9.44
C TYR A 76 -17.11 4.03 -8.54
N PHE A 77 -15.95 3.54 -9.00
CA PHE A 77 -15.12 2.61 -8.25
C PHE A 77 -14.13 3.39 -7.36
N HIS A 78 -14.60 3.73 -6.14
CA HIS A 78 -13.84 4.56 -5.20
C HIS A 78 -12.95 3.80 -4.22
N TYR A 79 -13.19 2.49 -4.04
CA TYR A 79 -12.57 1.66 -3.01
C TYR A 79 -12.00 0.39 -3.60
N LEU A 80 -10.70 0.17 -3.42
CA LEU A 80 -9.98 -1.03 -3.85
C LEU A 80 -9.25 -1.64 -2.65
N ASP A 81 -9.73 -2.80 -2.19
CA ASP A 81 -9.07 -3.60 -1.15
C ASP A 81 -8.24 -4.70 -1.78
N LEU A 82 -6.94 -4.72 -1.52
CA LEU A 82 -5.98 -5.73 -1.97
C LEU A 82 -5.21 -6.32 -0.79
N SER A 83 -5.80 -6.26 0.41
CA SER A 83 -5.20 -6.78 1.64
C SER A 83 -4.77 -8.24 1.45
N GLY A 84 -3.59 -8.61 1.94
CA GLY A 84 -3.02 -9.96 1.82
C GLY A 84 -2.63 -10.40 0.41
N SER A 85 -2.92 -9.62 -0.63
CA SER A 85 -2.68 -10.00 -2.04
C SER A 85 -1.32 -9.52 -2.53
N VAL A 86 -0.91 -8.31 -2.11
CA VAL A 86 0.33 -7.68 -2.53
C VAL A 86 1.55 -8.45 -2.02
N GLY A 87 2.47 -8.79 -2.93
CA GLY A 87 3.67 -9.57 -2.61
C GLY A 87 3.42 -11.07 -2.45
N ARG A 88 2.19 -11.54 -2.72
CA ARG A 88 1.79 -12.95 -2.76
C ARG A 88 1.23 -13.34 -4.13
N SER A 89 0.00 -12.92 -4.44
CA SER A 89 -0.69 -13.15 -5.72
C SER A 89 -0.58 -11.98 -6.70
N LEU A 90 -0.15 -10.81 -6.22
CA LEU A 90 -0.13 -9.57 -6.98
C LEU A 90 1.16 -8.78 -6.75
N LYS A 91 1.82 -8.33 -7.83
CA LYS A 91 2.97 -7.41 -7.73
C LYS A 91 2.53 -5.97 -7.92
N LEU A 92 3.06 -5.05 -7.10
CA LEU A 92 2.72 -3.62 -7.20
C LEU A 92 3.04 -3.00 -8.56
N ARG A 93 4.11 -3.46 -9.23
CA ARG A 93 4.44 -3.00 -10.57
C ARG A 93 3.36 -3.37 -11.57
N GLU A 94 2.93 -4.63 -11.55
CA GLU A 94 1.86 -5.14 -12.43
C GLU A 94 0.53 -4.42 -12.16
N LEU A 95 0.22 -4.16 -10.88
CA LEU A 95 -0.93 -3.36 -10.48
C LEU A 95 -0.84 -1.92 -11.01
N SER A 96 0.33 -1.29 -10.89
CA SER A 96 0.55 0.07 -11.40
C SER A 96 0.36 0.14 -12.91
N ASP A 97 0.96 -0.79 -13.65
CA ASP A 97 0.85 -0.87 -15.11
C ASP A 97 -0.60 -1.18 -15.54
N PHE A 98 -1.36 -1.92 -14.73
CA PHE A 98 -2.76 -2.24 -14.99
C PHE A 98 -3.70 -1.06 -14.71
N LEU A 99 -3.52 -0.35 -13.60
CA LEU A 99 -4.34 0.81 -13.24
C LEU A 99 -4.00 2.04 -14.09
N PHE A 100 -2.73 2.15 -14.49
CA PHE A 100 -2.18 3.29 -15.24
C PHE A 100 -1.42 2.77 -16.46
N PRO A 101 -2.13 2.24 -17.47
CA PRO A 101 -1.50 1.67 -18.65
C PRO A 101 -0.64 2.73 -19.37
N PRO A 102 0.61 2.38 -19.74
CA PRO A 102 1.48 3.30 -20.46
C PRO A 102 0.87 3.64 -21.82
N GLN A 103 1.00 4.89 -22.27
CA GLN A 103 0.62 5.24 -23.63
C GLN A 103 1.39 4.39 -24.63
N PRO A 104 0.76 3.89 -25.70
CA PRO A 104 1.50 3.50 -26.88
C PRO A 104 2.27 4.73 -27.35
N LYS A 105 3.60 4.67 -27.37
CA LYS A 105 4.41 5.70 -28.01
C LYS A 105 3.95 5.76 -29.45
N SER A 106 3.42 6.90 -29.90
CA SER A 106 3.08 7.08 -31.31
C SER A 106 4.37 6.96 -32.11
N ILE A 107 4.59 5.80 -32.71
CA ILE A 107 5.60 5.62 -33.73
C ILE A 107 5.04 6.34 -34.96
N GLU A 108 5.65 7.48 -35.28
CA GLU A 108 5.66 8.12 -36.61
C GLU A 108 4.35 8.07 -37.42
N LEU A 109 3.55 9.13 -37.29
CA LEU A 109 2.61 9.55 -38.34
C LEU A 109 2.78 11.07 -38.56
N GLN A 110 3.92 11.36 -39.18
CA GLN A 110 4.15 12.26 -40.31
C GLN A 110 3.33 13.56 -40.42
N GLU A 111 4.08 14.66 -40.59
CA GLU A 111 3.80 15.79 -41.48
C GLU A 111 2.46 15.73 -42.25
N SER A 112 1.39 16.25 -41.66
CA SER A 112 0.18 16.62 -42.41
C SER A 112 -0.52 17.74 -41.66
N TRP A 113 -0.15 18.98 -42.00
CA TRP A 113 -0.92 20.16 -41.66
C TRP A 113 -1.99 20.31 -42.74
N GLU A 114 -3.19 19.80 -42.51
CA GLU A 114 -4.47 20.37 -42.99
C GLU A 114 -5.64 19.44 -42.61
N ASP A 115 -6.65 20.03 -41.97
CA ASP A 115 -7.96 19.47 -41.60
C ASP A 115 -8.07 18.36 -40.53
N ALA A 116 -8.40 18.78 -39.30
CA ALA A 116 -9.27 18.02 -38.41
C ALA A 116 -9.98 18.95 -37.40
N THR A 117 -11.20 19.33 -37.73
CA THR A 117 -12.19 19.84 -36.77
C THR A 117 -12.63 18.68 -35.85
N GLU A 118 -12.68 18.95 -34.55
CA GLU A 118 -13.39 18.17 -33.51
C GLU A 118 -13.11 16.66 -33.38
N GLN A 119 -11.84 16.24 -33.38
CA GLN A 119 -11.47 14.96 -32.75
C GLN A 119 -11.15 15.20 -31.27
N SER A 120 -11.91 14.57 -30.37
CA SER A 120 -11.55 14.47 -28.94
C SER A 120 -10.06 14.11 -28.82
N PRO A 121 -9.29 14.71 -27.87
CA PRO A 121 -7.85 14.50 -27.82
C PRO A 121 -7.57 13.02 -27.50
N ALA A 122 -7.31 12.24 -28.55
CA ALA A 122 -6.71 10.93 -28.47
C ALA A 122 -5.29 11.14 -27.94
N GLY A 123 -5.10 11.11 -26.61
CA GLY A 123 -3.78 11.44 -26.07
C GLY A 123 -3.61 11.60 -24.57
N VAL A 124 -4.55 11.21 -23.71
CA VAL A 124 -4.27 11.09 -22.27
C VAL A 124 -4.72 9.69 -21.82
N PRO A 125 -3.80 8.81 -21.36
CA PRO A 125 -4.17 7.50 -20.85
C PRO A 125 -5.05 7.75 -19.64
N ARG A 126 -6.31 7.34 -19.74
CA ARG A 126 -7.21 7.45 -18.62
C ARG A 126 -6.88 6.33 -17.65
N PRO A 127 -6.70 6.64 -16.36
CA PRO A 127 -6.55 5.60 -15.35
C PRO A 127 -7.78 4.69 -15.38
N LEU A 128 -7.58 3.41 -15.10
CA LEU A 128 -8.66 2.43 -15.08
C LEU A 128 -9.71 2.77 -14.02
N LEU A 129 -9.26 3.34 -12.89
CA LEU A 129 -10.09 3.75 -11.75
C LEU A 129 -9.86 5.25 -11.49
N PRO A 130 -10.50 6.15 -12.25
CA PRO A 130 -10.18 7.59 -12.20
C PRO A 130 -10.52 8.27 -10.87
N ASN A 131 -11.51 7.76 -10.14
CA ASN A 131 -11.96 8.33 -8.88
C ASN A 131 -11.61 7.45 -7.67
N LEU A 132 -10.52 6.67 -7.75
CA LEU A 132 -10.06 5.85 -6.64
C LEU A 132 -9.60 6.76 -5.48
N THR A 133 -10.29 6.67 -4.34
CA THR A 133 -9.99 7.47 -3.15
C THR A 133 -9.51 6.62 -1.98
N HIS A 134 -9.83 5.33 -1.97
CA HIS A 134 -9.46 4.39 -0.90
C HIS A 134 -8.71 3.19 -1.47
N LEU A 135 -7.53 2.92 -0.92
CA LEU A 135 -6.69 1.79 -1.31
C LEU A 135 -6.16 1.07 -0.07
N SER A 136 -6.44 -0.22 0.05
CA SER A 136 -5.80 -1.07 1.06
C SER A 136 -4.74 -1.94 0.40
N LEU A 137 -3.50 -1.83 0.88
CA LEU A 137 -2.37 -2.69 0.52
C LEU A 137 -1.85 -3.45 1.74
N ALA A 138 -2.68 -3.63 2.77
CA ALA A 138 -2.30 -4.31 4.00
C ALA A 138 -1.71 -5.71 3.72
N LEU A 139 -0.70 -6.12 4.47
CA LEU A 139 -0.08 -7.44 4.34
C LEU A 139 -0.64 -8.42 5.38
N SER A 140 -0.45 -9.72 5.15
CA SER A 140 -0.86 -10.74 6.12
C SER A 140 0.08 -10.71 7.35
N PRO A 141 -0.42 -10.72 8.59
CA PRO A 141 0.41 -10.70 9.80
C PRO A 141 1.39 -11.89 9.89
N THR A 142 1.03 -13.01 9.27
CA THR A 142 1.80 -14.25 9.28
C THR A 142 3.10 -14.18 8.46
N THR A 143 3.34 -13.09 7.73
CA THR A 143 4.46 -12.98 6.78
C THR A 143 5.45 -11.85 7.09
N SER A 144 5.15 -11.00 8.08
CA SER A 144 5.95 -9.81 8.42
C SER A 144 6.86 -9.98 9.64
N SER A 145 6.66 -11.00 10.47
CA SER A 145 7.48 -11.18 11.68
C SER A 145 8.78 -11.94 11.38
N SER A 146 9.91 -11.26 11.58
CA SER A 146 11.25 -11.86 11.70
C SER A 146 11.43 -12.66 12.99
N SER A 147 10.46 -12.63 13.92
CA SER A 147 10.42 -13.52 15.08
C SER A 147 9.90 -14.89 14.67
N SER A 148 10.65 -15.92 15.07
CA SER A 148 10.49 -17.34 14.79
C SER A 148 9.04 -17.81 14.64
N PRO A 149 8.72 -18.66 13.64
CA PRO A 149 7.38 -19.21 13.50
C PRO A 149 7.04 -20.03 14.76
N PRO A 150 5.78 -19.96 15.25
CA PRO A 150 5.32 -20.89 16.26
C PRO A 150 5.47 -22.32 15.74
N HIS A 151 5.95 -23.21 16.61
CA HIS A 151 6.17 -24.63 16.30
C HIS A 151 4.97 -25.23 15.53
N GLY A 152 5.19 -25.60 14.27
CA GLY A 152 4.23 -26.32 13.43
C GLY A 152 3.55 -25.53 12.31
N ALA A 153 3.76 -24.21 12.18
CA ALA A 153 3.27 -23.45 11.03
C ALA A 153 4.20 -23.60 9.82
N ALA A 154 3.65 -24.04 8.68
CA ALA A 154 4.39 -24.13 7.41
C ALA A 154 5.08 -22.79 7.09
N ALA A 155 6.35 -22.85 6.70
CA ALA A 155 7.19 -21.69 6.42
C ALA A 155 6.45 -20.64 5.57
N ALA A 156 6.19 -19.48 6.17
CA ALA A 156 5.58 -18.37 5.47
C ALA A 156 6.52 -17.91 4.35
N THR A 157 6.04 -17.89 3.12
CA THR A 157 6.78 -17.34 1.99
C THR A 157 7.07 -15.87 2.29
N PRO A 158 8.34 -15.41 2.25
CA PRO A 158 8.67 -14.02 2.54
C PRO A 158 7.96 -13.11 1.54
N THR A 159 7.16 -12.17 2.05
CA THR A 159 6.42 -11.23 1.21
C THR A 159 7.41 -10.23 0.59
N THR A 160 7.51 -10.24 -0.73
CA THR A 160 8.44 -9.38 -1.47
C THR A 160 7.74 -8.08 -1.90
N VAL A 161 7.42 -7.22 -0.93
CA VAL A 161 6.91 -5.87 -1.24
C VAL A 161 8.06 -4.91 -1.52
N SER A 162 7.77 -3.84 -2.26
CA SER A 162 8.78 -2.85 -2.67
C SER A 162 8.28 -1.44 -2.45
N TRP A 163 8.93 -0.71 -1.54
CA TRP A 163 8.71 0.72 -1.32
C TRP A 163 8.95 1.54 -2.58
N ARG A 164 9.90 1.12 -3.44
CA ARG A 164 10.13 1.75 -4.75
C ARG A 164 8.89 1.68 -5.64
N HIS A 165 8.25 0.51 -5.75
CA HIS A 165 7.03 0.36 -6.55
C HIS A 165 5.83 1.05 -5.89
N LEU A 166 5.74 1.05 -4.55
CA LEU A 166 4.71 1.84 -3.85
C LEU A 166 4.83 3.34 -4.17
N LEU A 167 6.04 3.89 -4.11
CA LEU A 167 6.28 5.31 -4.42
C LEU A 167 5.94 5.65 -5.88
N ALA A 168 6.20 4.73 -6.81
CA ALA A 168 5.83 4.88 -8.21
C ALA A 168 4.30 4.88 -8.39
N LEU A 169 3.61 3.90 -7.79
CA LEU A 169 2.15 3.83 -7.80
C LEU A 169 1.52 5.07 -7.15
N ALA A 170 2.05 5.52 -6.02
CA ALA A 170 1.57 6.69 -5.30
C ALA A 170 1.65 7.99 -6.13
N ALA A 171 2.65 8.11 -7.02
CA ALA A 171 2.76 9.27 -7.90
C ALA A 171 1.59 9.38 -8.91
N HIS A 172 0.89 8.28 -9.17
CA HIS A 172 -0.29 8.24 -10.02
C HIS A 172 -1.62 8.42 -9.25
N LEU A 173 -1.56 8.53 -7.92
CA LEU A 173 -2.74 8.55 -7.04
C LEU A 173 -2.85 9.85 -6.20
N PRO A 174 -2.80 11.06 -6.80
CA PRO A 174 -2.88 12.30 -6.04
C PRO A 174 -4.24 12.51 -5.35
N GLY A 175 -5.31 11.85 -5.83
CA GLY A 175 -6.67 11.92 -5.26
C GLY A 175 -6.93 10.94 -4.12
N LEU A 176 -5.94 10.14 -3.71
CA LEU A 176 -6.11 9.16 -2.64
C LEU A 176 -6.28 9.86 -1.29
N THR A 177 -7.33 9.49 -0.55
CA THR A 177 -7.65 10.01 0.78
C THR A 177 -7.43 8.96 1.88
N HIS A 178 -7.55 7.68 1.55
CA HIS A 178 -7.38 6.58 2.51
C HIS A 178 -6.36 5.57 1.98
N LEU A 179 -5.33 5.30 2.78
CA LEU A 179 -4.32 4.28 2.49
C LEU A 179 -4.12 3.38 3.71
N SER A 180 -4.20 2.06 3.53
CA SER A 180 -3.70 1.10 4.53
C SER A 180 -2.41 0.46 4.05
N LEU A 181 -1.37 0.58 4.88
CA LEU A 181 -0.08 -0.10 4.79
C LEU A 181 0.14 -0.96 6.04
N ALA A 182 -0.93 -1.53 6.60
CA ALA A 182 -0.81 -2.42 7.75
C ALA A 182 0.15 -3.59 7.45
N PHE A 183 0.99 -3.93 8.42
CA PHE A 183 2.00 -4.99 8.38
C PHE A 183 3.08 -4.80 7.32
N TRP A 184 3.25 -3.59 6.78
CA TRP A 184 4.34 -3.30 5.87
C TRP A 184 5.70 -3.37 6.59
N PRO A 185 6.72 -3.92 5.92
CA PRO A 185 8.07 -3.95 6.46
C PRO A 185 8.63 -2.53 6.51
N GLU A 186 9.73 -2.37 7.24
CA GLU A 186 10.45 -1.11 7.33
C GLU A 186 10.72 -0.48 5.95
N PRO A 187 10.52 0.84 5.80
CA PRO A 187 10.88 1.57 4.59
C PRO A 187 12.34 1.37 4.21
N SER A 188 12.58 0.74 3.06
CA SER A 188 13.91 0.63 2.47
C SER A 188 13.83 0.50 0.95
N LEU A 189 14.75 1.16 0.23
CA LEU A 189 14.93 1.02 -1.21
C LEU A 189 15.90 -0.10 -1.57
N THR A 190 16.66 -0.61 -0.60
CA THR A 190 17.70 -1.64 -0.78
C THR A 190 17.51 -2.82 0.19
N PRO A 191 16.32 -3.46 0.24
CA PRO A 191 16.02 -4.48 1.25
C PRO A 191 16.99 -5.67 1.24
N ASN A 192 17.50 -6.06 0.06
CA ASN A 192 18.46 -7.16 -0.09
C ASN A 192 19.91 -6.77 0.28
N ALA A 193 20.25 -5.47 0.29
CA ALA A 193 21.59 -5.00 0.60
C ALA A 193 21.90 -5.01 2.11
N ARG A 194 20.85 -5.02 2.96
CA ARG A 194 20.97 -5.04 4.42
C ARG A 194 21.61 -6.31 4.97
N LEU A 195 21.42 -7.45 4.31
CA LEU A 195 22.02 -8.72 4.69
C LEU A 195 23.28 -9.06 3.88
N ALA A 196 23.58 -8.26 2.85
CA ALA A 196 24.73 -8.46 2.00
C ALA A 196 25.96 -7.81 2.64
N THR A 197 27.07 -8.54 2.70
CA THR A 197 28.35 -8.02 3.17
C THR A 197 29.40 -8.17 2.08
N VAL A 198 30.27 -7.18 1.91
CA VAL A 198 31.41 -7.21 0.99
C VAL A 198 32.70 -7.06 1.78
N VAL A 199 33.73 -7.81 1.37
CA VAL A 199 35.07 -7.72 1.95
C VAL A 199 35.81 -6.57 1.29
N SER A 200 36.22 -5.57 2.06
CA SER A 200 37.00 -4.43 1.58
C SER A 200 38.36 -4.90 1.03
N PRO A 201 38.70 -4.63 -0.24
CA PRO A 201 39.99 -5.04 -0.83
C PRO A 201 41.21 -4.36 -0.18
N GLN A 202 41.00 -3.19 0.44
CA GLN A 202 42.07 -2.38 1.03
C GLN A 202 42.33 -2.69 2.50
N THR A 203 41.30 -3.13 3.24
CA THR A 203 41.40 -3.38 4.69
C THR A 203 41.13 -4.84 5.09
N GLY A 204 40.68 -5.69 4.16
CA GLY A 204 40.33 -7.09 4.41
C GLY A 204 39.10 -7.30 5.30
N ARG A 205 38.41 -6.21 5.70
CA ARG A 205 37.26 -6.27 6.61
C ARG A 205 35.95 -6.46 5.85
N THR A 206 35.11 -7.33 6.37
CA THR A 206 33.72 -7.51 5.93
C THR A 206 32.89 -6.29 6.36
N VAL A 207 32.38 -5.53 5.40
CA VAL A 207 31.52 -4.36 5.61
C VAL A 207 30.13 -4.60 4.97
N PRO A 208 29.04 -4.10 5.56
CA PRO A 208 27.71 -4.18 4.95
C PRO A 208 27.72 -3.52 3.56
N TYR A 209 27.17 -4.21 2.55
CA TYR A 209 27.13 -3.73 1.17
C TYR A 209 26.26 -2.47 1.02
N GLY A 210 25.19 -2.36 1.82
CA GLY A 210 24.29 -1.21 1.83
C GLY A 210 24.79 0.01 2.61
N GLY A 211 25.99 -0.04 3.20
CA GLY A 211 26.51 1.03 4.08
C GLY A 211 25.89 1.04 5.48
N THR A 212 24.64 0.58 5.62
CA THR A 212 23.97 0.32 6.90
C THR A 212 23.79 -1.19 7.10
N GLY A 213 24.04 -1.67 8.32
CA GLY A 213 23.82 -3.07 8.70
C GLY A 213 22.35 -3.34 9.04
N PRO A 214 21.96 -4.62 9.22
CA PRO A 214 20.59 -4.99 9.59
C PRO A 214 20.17 -4.49 10.97
N TYR A 215 21.13 -4.03 11.79
CA TYR A 215 20.91 -3.49 13.13
C TYR A 215 21.23 -1.99 13.26
N SER A 216 21.57 -1.28 12.17
CA SER A 216 22.02 0.12 12.26
C SER A 216 20.95 1.06 12.85
N HIS A 217 19.66 0.81 12.62
CA HIS A 217 18.58 1.59 13.26
C HIS A 217 18.39 1.22 14.75
N SER A 218 18.54 -0.07 15.11
CA SER A 218 18.41 -0.54 16.50
C SER A 218 19.61 -0.17 17.38
N LEU A 219 20.78 0.09 16.78
CA LEU A 219 22.04 0.36 17.50
C LEU A 219 22.47 1.83 17.41
N ASP A 220 22.24 2.49 16.26
CA ASP A 220 22.72 3.84 15.99
C ASP A 220 21.58 4.88 15.86
N ASP A 221 20.31 4.46 16.03
CA ASP A 221 19.10 5.30 15.91
C ASP A 221 19.04 6.09 14.58
N ASP A 222 19.65 5.54 13.52
CA ASP A 222 19.70 6.13 12.18
C ASP A 222 18.45 5.74 11.37
N TRP A 223 17.54 6.69 11.26
CA TRP A 223 16.28 6.58 10.52
C TRP A 223 16.29 7.38 9.20
N ALA A 224 17.45 7.83 8.72
CA ALA A 224 17.52 8.80 7.63
C ALA A 224 16.87 8.30 6.33
N GLU A 225 17.14 7.04 5.93
CA GLU A 225 16.53 6.44 4.74
C GLU A 225 15.00 6.37 4.87
N GLN A 226 14.52 5.92 6.03
CA GLN A 226 13.11 5.70 6.30
C GLN A 226 12.34 7.02 6.26
N VAL A 227 12.89 8.05 6.91
CA VAL A 227 12.34 9.41 6.90
C VAL A 227 12.27 9.96 5.48
N LEU A 228 13.31 9.78 4.65
CA LEU A 228 13.30 10.25 3.26
C LEU A 228 12.26 9.52 2.39
N ILE A 229 12.09 8.21 2.57
CA ILE A 229 11.06 7.42 1.88
C ILE A 229 9.66 7.90 2.28
N LEU A 230 9.39 8.01 3.58
CA LEU A 230 8.10 8.46 4.10
C LEU A 230 7.80 9.90 3.70
N ARG A 231 8.80 10.78 3.68
CA ARG A 231 8.67 12.15 3.18
C ARG A 231 8.32 12.18 1.69
N ARG A 232 8.94 11.33 0.86
CA ARG A 232 8.58 11.21 -0.56
C ARG A 232 7.16 10.69 -0.73
N LEU A 233 6.77 9.67 0.03
CA LEU A 233 5.40 9.16 0.03
C LEU A 233 4.40 10.26 0.41
N SER A 234 4.73 11.06 1.44
CA SER A 234 3.86 12.15 1.90
C SER A 234 3.60 13.20 0.83
N ARG A 235 4.62 13.56 0.05
CA ARG A 235 4.50 14.51 -1.06
C ARG A 235 3.66 13.95 -2.21
N SER A 236 3.79 12.67 -2.53
CA SER A 236 2.97 12.04 -3.56
C SER A 236 1.51 11.93 -3.12
N LEU A 237 1.26 11.69 -1.84
CA LEU A 237 -0.06 11.43 -1.26
C LEU A 237 -0.46 12.56 -0.28
N TYR A 238 -0.37 13.79 -0.75
CA TYR A 238 -0.67 14.99 0.06
C TYR A 238 -2.17 15.16 0.37
N GLY A 239 -3.03 14.39 -0.30
CA GLY A 239 -4.47 14.37 -0.11
C GLY A 239 -4.95 13.45 1.01
N LEU A 240 -4.04 12.66 1.64
CA LEU A 240 -4.44 11.66 2.63
C LEU A 240 -5.10 12.26 3.86
N GLU A 241 -6.20 11.64 4.27
CA GLU A 241 -7.00 11.92 5.45
C GLU A 241 -6.94 10.75 6.45
N TYR A 242 -6.75 9.53 5.95
CA TYR A 242 -6.61 8.31 6.75
C TYR A 242 -5.36 7.51 6.33
N LEU A 243 -4.59 7.07 7.33
CA LEU A 243 -3.41 6.24 7.12
C LEU A 243 -3.35 5.13 8.17
N ASP A 244 -3.21 3.89 7.73
CA ASP A 244 -3.13 2.73 8.63
C ASP A 244 -1.76 2.06 8.57
N PHE A 245 -1.09 2.05 9.73
CA PHE A 245 0.21 1.46 10.02
C PHE A 245 0.11 0.40 11.13
N THR A 246 -1.04 -0.26 11.25
CA THR A 246 -1.20 -1.41 12.15
C THR A 246 -0.11 -2.45 11.90
N GLY A 247 0.55 -2.95 12.94
CA GLY A 247 1.59 -3.98 12.81
C GLY A 247 2.94 -3.48 12.29
N CYS A 248 3.14 -2.17 12.20
CA CYS A 248 4.36 -1.53 11.70
C CYS A 248 5.24 -0.96 12.83
N GLY A 249 5.06 -1.47 14.06
CA GLY A 249 5.66 -0.92 15.28
C GLY A 249 7.15 -0.69 15.20
N GLU A 250 7.89 -1.63 14.62
CA GLU A 250 9.36 -1.61 14.47
C GLU A 250 9.89 -0.30 13.88
N TRP A 251 9.16 0.35 12.97
CA TRP A 251 9.64 1.55 12.29
C TRP A 251 8.85 2.82 12.65
N PHE A 252 7.96 2.78 13.63
CA PHE A 252 7.30 3.98 14.15
C PHE A 252 8.27 5.13 14.48
N PRO A 253 9.49 4.89 15.00
CA PRO A 253 10.45 5.98 15.24
C PRO A 253 10.78 6.85 14.02
N ALA A 254 10.76 6.29 12.81
CA ALA A 254 10.95 7.05 11.58
C ALA A 254 9.92 8.19 11.39
N LEU A 255 8.74 8.09 12.02
CA LEU A 255 7.67 9.09 11.90
C LEU A 255 7.94 10.37 12.71
N TRP A 256 8.88 10.34 13.67
CA TRP A 256 9.30 11.52 14.44
C TRP A 256 10.81 11.79 14.41
N ALA A 257 11.61 10.89 13.85
CA ALA A 257 13.05 11.07 13.67
C ALA A 257 13.39 12.15 12.64
N SER A 258 14.67 12.52 12.57
CA SER A 258 15.22 13.51 11.63
C SER A 258 16.38 12.94 10.85
N ALA A 259 16.34 13.05 9.52
CA ALA A 259 17.39 12.64 8.59
C ALA A 259 18.51 13.69 8.42
N GLY A 260 18.70 14.59 9.39
CA GLY A 260 19.56 15.77 9.31
C GLY A 260 18.87 17.04 9.79
N GLU A 261 19.40 18.22 9.44
CA GLU A 261 18.82 19.52 9.81
C GLU A 261 17.44 19.73 9.15
N GLY A 262 16.37 19.51 9.92
CA GLY A 262 15.00 19.80 9.51
C GLY A 262 14.34 18.78 8.58
N ASP A 263 15.07 17.75 8.16
CA ASP A 263 14.49 16.68 7.33
C ASP A 263 13.72 15.67 8.17
N THR A 264 12.44 16.00 8.39
CA THR A 264 11.44 15.13 9.02
C THR A 264 10.27 14.88 8.07
N VAL A 265 9.41 13.92 8.42
CA VAL A 265 8.13 13.71 7.74
C VAL A 265 7.26 14.97 7.88
N ASP A 266 6.70 15.45 6.77
CA ASP A 266 5.98 16.71 6.73
C ASP A 266 4.52 16.57 7.18
N TRP A 267 4.34 16.53 8.50
CA TRP A 267 3.03 16.43 9.15
C TRP A 267 2.20 17.72 9.15
N SER A 268 2.80 18.84 8.76
CA SER A 268 2.17 20.17 8.74
C SER A 268 1.75 20.62 7.33
N GLY A 269 2.48 20.20 6.31
CA GLY A 269 2.23 20.48 4.90
C GLY A 269 1.63 19.27 4.21
N ALA A 270 2.47 18.43 3.61
CA ALA A 270 2.05 17.31 2.76
C ALA A 270 1.06 16.37 3.46
N TRP A 271 1.34 15.91 4.67
CA TRP A 271 0.41 15.13 5.50
C TRP A 271 -0.36 15.97 6.51
N GLY A 272 -0.54 17.28 6.25
CA GLY A 272 -1.34 18.17 7.10
C GLY A 272 -2.84 17.84 7.13
N LYS A 273 -3.32 17.07 6.16
CA LYS A 273 -4.73 16.62 6.05
C LYS A 273 -5.01 15.29 6.75
N VAL A 274 -3.99 14.53 7.17
CA VAL A 274 -4.19 13.24 7.84
C VAL A 274 -4.89 13.49 9.18
N GLU A 275 -6.13 13.02 9.30
CA GLU A 275 -6.96 13.13 10.49
C GLU A 275 -6.87 11.88 11.36
N THR A 276 -6.81 10.71 10.72
CA THR A 276 -6.79 9.43 11.41
C THR A 276 -5.53 8.67 11.04
N LEU A 277 -4.74 8.33 12.06
CA LEU A 277 -3.55 7.49 11.93
C LEU A 277 -3.72 6.25 12.80
N VAL A 278 -3.82 5.08 12.17
CA VAL A 278 -4.03 3.82 12.89
C VAL A 278 -2.68 3.14 13.15
N MET A 279 -2.39 2.85 14.41
CA MET A 279 -1.06 2.39 14.88
C MET A 279 -1.20 1.32 15.97
N PHE A 280 -1.99 0.28 15.70
CA PHE A 280 -2.05 -0.88 16.60
C PHE A 280 -0.77 -1.73 16.49
N PRO A 281 -0.35 -2.43 17.56
CA PRO A 281 0.78 -3.37 17.50
C PRO A 281 0.64 -4.50 16.46
N GLY A 282 -0.57 -4.77 15.96
CA GLY A 282 -0.84 -5.76 14.91
C GLY A 282 -1.08 -7.19 15.42
N TYR A 283 -0.90 -7.42 16.71
CA TYR A 283 -1.25 -8.67 17.39
C TYR A 283 -1.98 -8.36 18.69
N ARG A 284 -2.62 -9.36 19.29
CA ARG A 284 -3.21 -9.26 20.62
C ARG A 284 -2.26 -9.90 21.61
N LEU A 285 -1.99 -9.20 22.72
CA LEU A 285 -1.22 -9.76 23.81
C LEU A 285 -1.99 -10.95 24.40
N ARG A 286 -1.34 -12.12 24.44
CA ARG A 286 -1.93 -13.33 24.99
C ARG A 286 -1.80 -13.32 26.52
N GLU A 287 -2.66 -14.07 27.20
CA GLU A 287 -2.58 -14.19 28.67
C GLU A 287 -1.30 -14.89 29.14
N ASP A 288 -0.72 -15.73 28.29
CA ASP A 288 0.52 -16.48 28.50
C ASP A 288 1.77 -15.78 27.90
N ALA A 289 1.64 -14.53 27.44
CA ALA A 289 2.76 -13.79 26.85
C ALA A 289 3.88 -13.58 27.86
N ASP A 290 5.13 -13.77 27.42
CA ASP A 290 6.28 -13.55 28.28
C ASP A 290 6.53 -12.06 28.56
N ALA A 291 7.47 -11.77 29.46
CA ALA A 291 7.81 -10.40 29.83
C ALA A 291 8.37 -9.58 28.67
N ALA A 292 9.09 -10.21 27.72
CA ALA A 292 9.70 -9.52 26.60
C ALA A 292 8.65 -9.18 25.52
N GLU A 293 7.75 -10.10 25.21
CA GLU A 293 6.61 -9.88 24.32
C GLU A 293 5.69 -8.79 24.89
N THR A 294 5.39 -8.84 26.18
CA THR A 294 4.60 -7.82 26.88
C THR A 294 5.27 -6.45 26.82
N ALA A 295 6.58 -6.37 27.08
CA ALA A 295 7.33 -5.13 27.01
C ALA A 295 7.30 -4.53 25.60
N ARG A 296 7.58 -5.34 24.57
CA ARG A 296 7.55 -4.92 23.16
C ARG A 296 6.16 -4.45 22.71
N TYR A 297 5.11 -5.14 23.13
CA TYR A 297 3.73 -4.73 22.85
C TYR A 297 3.47 -3.31 23.35
N TRP A 298 3.81 -3.03 24.62
CA TRP A 298 3.57 -1.72 25.22
C TRP A 298 4.53 -0.65 24.71
N GLU A 299 5.73 -1.01 24.29
CA GLU A 299 6.67 -0.11 23.61
C GLU A 299 6.07 0.43 22.31
N TYR A 300 5.49 -0.41 21.46
CA TYR A 300 4.82 0.06 20.24
C TYR A 300 3.63 0.98 20.52
N VAL A 301 2.87 0.70 21.58
CA VAL A 301 1.77 1.58 22.02
C VAL A 301 2.30 2.94 22.47
N ASP A 302 3.41 2.96 23.22
CA ASP A 302 4.05 4.20 23.66
C ASP A 302 4.62 5.00 22.49
N TRP A 303 5.20 4.31 21.51
CA TRP A 303 5.68 4.91 20.26
C TRP A 303 4.54 5.53 19.44
N ALA A 304 3.40 4.86 19.32
CA ALA A 304 2.21 5.44 18.67
C ALA A 304 1.76 6.74 19.35
N ARG A 305 1.74 6.78 20.69
CA ARG A 305 1.43 8.00 21.47
C ARG A 305 2.50 9.08 21.34
N ARG A 306 3.76 8.68 21.17
CA ARG A 306 4.86 9.62 20.87
C ARG A 306 4.68 10.25 19.49
N VAL A 307 4.27 9.48 18.48
CA VAL A 307 3.90 10.02 17.17
C VAL A 307 2.78 11.03 17.31
N GLU A 308 1.69 10.69 18.03
CA GLU A 308 0.57 11.62 18.22
C GLU A 308 1.01 12.97 18.79
N ARG A 309 1.81 12.94 19.88
CA ARG A 309 2.36 14.16 20.50
C ARG A 309 3.27 14.92 19.54
N HIS A 310 4.12 14.21 18.79
CA HIS A 310 5.00 14.81 17.79
C HIS A 310 4.19 15.53 16.70
N VAL A 311 3.19 14.87 16.11
CA VAL A 311 2.37 15.47 15.06
C VAL A 311 1.59 16.67 15.57
N ARG A 312 0.99 16.58 16.76
CA ARG A 312 0.29 17.72 17.39
C ARG A 312 1.24 18.90 17.60
N SER A 313 2.44 18.64 18.09
CA SER A 313 3.47 19.67 18.28
C SER A 313 3.93 20.29 16.95
N ARG A 314 4.09 19.49 15.89
CA ARG A 314 4.48 19.97 14.56
C ARG A 314 3.39 20.81 13.90
N ARG A 315 2.12 20.43 14.10
CA ARG A 315 0.98 21.16 13.58
C ARG A 315 0.77 22.49 14.31
N ALA A 316 0.99 22.54 15.63
CA ALA A 316 0.90 23.78 16.42
C ALA A 316 -0.37 24.62 16.12
N GLY A 317 -1.52 23.96 15.91
CA GLY A 317 -2.79 24.59 15.54
C GLY A 317 -3.02 24.83 14.04
N LYS A 318 -2.10 24.41 13.17
CA LYS A 318 -2.22 24.45 11.70
C LYS A 318 -2.63 23.07 11.16
N GLY A 319 -3.49 23.05 10.14
CA GLY A 319 -3.98 21.81 9.54
C GLY A 319 -5.18 21.23 10.29
N ARG A 320 -5.54 19.97 9.98
CA ARG A 320 -6.69 19.31 10.61
C ARG A 320 -6.29 18.68 11.94
N PHE A 321 -7.27 18.39 12.80
CA PHE A 321 -7.00 17.65 14.05
C PHE A 321 -6.57 16.22 13.72
N ILE A 322 -5.57 15.72 14.44
CA ILE A 322 -5.13 14.32 14.32
C ILE A 322 -5.58 13.50 15.53
N THR A 323 -6.05 12.31 15.23
CA THR A 323 -6.34 11.22 16.15
C THR A 323 -5.43 10.05 15.80
N VAL A 324 -4.68 9.55 16.78
CA VAL A 324 -3.92 8.31 16.63
C VAL A 324 -4.69 7.19 17.32
N GLU A 325 -5.13 6.20 16.54
CA GLU A 325 -5.81 5.02 17.06
C GLU A 325 -4.79 3.95 17.44
N THR A 326 -4.77 3.57 18.72
CA THR A 326 -3.89 2.50 19.22
C THR A 326 -4.50 1.85 20.47
N SER A 327 -3.87 0.78 20.96
CA SER A 327 -4.31 0.09 22.17
C SER A 327 -4.24 0.99 23.41
N ARG A 328 -5.18 0.80 24.33
CA ARG A 328 -5.19 1.52 25.61
C ARG A 328 -4.54 0.67 26.69
N ARG A 329 -3.78 1.31 27.57
CA ARG A 329 -3.29 0.66 28.77
C ARG A 329 -4.46 0.38 29.71
N PRO A 330 -4.50 -0.79 30.38
CA PRO A 330 -5.46 -1.04 31.43
C PRO A 330 -5.37 0.07 32.49
N GLY A 331 -6.48 0.75 32.78
CA GLY A 331 -6.56 1.81 33.79
C GLY A 331 -6.52 3.26 33.28
N GLU A 332 -6.34 3.50 31.97
CA GLU A 332 -6.53 4.84 31.40
C GLU A 332 -8.01 5.11 31.10
N ILE A 333 -8.65 5.95 31.93
CA ILE A 333 -10.00 6.48 31.69
C ILE A 333 -9.84 7.68 30.73
N GLY A 334 -10.58 7.68 29.63
CA GLY A 334 -10.47 8.70 28.58
C GLY A 334 -10.83 10.11 29.08
N CYS A 335 -10.07 11.09 28.61
CA CYS A 335 -10.48 12.50 28.61
C CYS A 335 -11.20 12.82 27.30
#